data_AF-A0A8T2Z3I9-F1
#
_entry.id   AF-A0A8T2Z3I9-F1
#
_cell.length_a   1.000
_cell.length_b   1.000
_cell.length_c   1.000
_cell.angle_alpha   90.00
_cell.angle_beta   90.00
_cell.angle_gamma   90.00
#
_symmetry.space_group_name_H-M   'P 1'
#
loop_
_entity.id
_entity.type
_entity.pdbx_description
1 polymer ?
#
loop_
_entity_poly.entity_id
_entity_poly.type
_entity_poly.pdbx_seq_one_letter_code
_entity_poly.pdbx_strand_id
1 'polypeptide(L)'
;MILNERLISCNTCQGSQILWNLEGFMRIVNLCILLWSFVQAGSFFDRIIAKGHYSERDAAKIFGEIVNVVHACHFMGVMHRDLKPENFLLSSKDEGASLKATDFGLSVFIEEGKVYRDIVGSAYYVAPEVLRRSYGKEIDIWSAGVILYILLSGVPPFWAENERGIFNAILQGDIDFESQPWPSITNSAKDLVRRMLTQDPNKRITSAQVLEHPWIKDGGADRPIDSAVLSRMKQFRAMNKLMKLALKVIAENLSEEEIKGLKAMFTNMDTDKSGTITYEELKTGLARLGSKLSEAEVKNLMEAI
;
A
#
# COMPACT_ATOMS: atom_id res chain seq x y z
N MET A 1 -4.00 14.95 -11.66
CA MET A 1 -3.44 15.98 -12.56
C MET A 1 -2.97 17.23 -11.80
N ILE A 2 -3.84 17.89 -11.01
CA ILE A 2 -3.49 19.14 -10.27
C ILE A 2 -2.55 18.90 -9.06
N LEU A 3 -2.61 17.71 -8.45
CA LEU A 3 -1.82 17.35 -7.26
C LEU A 3 -0.32 17.20 -7.53
N ASN A 4 0.05 16.59 -8.67
CA ASN A 4 1.45 16.52 -9.09
C ASN A 4 2.00 17.92 -9.34
N GLU A 5 1.26 18.81 -10.03
CA GLU A 5 1.70 20.21 -10.24
C GLU A 5 1.85 21.00 -8.94
N ARG A 6 1.03 20.73 -7.90
CA ARG A 6 1.14 21.39 -6.59
C ARG A 6 2.22 20.81 -5.67
N LEU A 7 2.51 19.50 -5.75
CA LEU A 7 3.70 18.91 -5.11
C LEU A 7 4.98 19.42 -5.78
N ILE A 8 4.95 19.63 -7.10
CA ILE A 8 6.02 20.22 -7.91
C ILE A 8 6.24 21.71 -7.58
N SER A 9 5.17 22.47 -7.30
CA SER A 9 5.24 23.89 -6.92
C SER A 9 5.36 24.14 -5.42
N CYS A 10 5.35 23.09 -4.59
CA CYS A 10 5.59 23.19 -3.16
C CYS A 10 7.09 23.43 -2.93
N ASN A 11 7.51 24.69 -2.85
CA ASN A 11 8.87 25.09 -2.45
C ASN A 11 9.31 24.45 -1.12
N THR A 12 8.37 23.99 -0.29
CA THR A 12 8.62 23.25 0.96
C THR A 12 9.05 21.80 0.74
N CYS A 13 8.66 21.16 -0.38
CA CYS A 13 9.10 19.80 -0.74
C CYS A 13 10.47 19.80 -1.44
N GLN A 14 10.79 20.88 -2.18
CA GLN A 14 12.08 21.09 -2.83
C GLN A 14 13.17 21.41 -1.80
N GLY A 15 13.76 20.37 -1.21
CA GLY A 15 14.77 20.47 -0.16
C GLY A 15 14.64 19.42 0.93
N SER A 16 13.52 18.69 0.97
CA SER A 16 13.35 17.56 1.88
C SER A 16 14.22 16.39 1.43
N GLN A 17 15.15 15.93 2.29
CA GLN A 17 15.98 14.74 2.05
C GLN A 17 15.16 13.43 1.90
N ILE A 18 13.86 13.51 2.14
CA ILE A 18 12.92 12.41 2.32
C ILE A 18 12.06 12.18 1.04
N LEU A 19 11.94 13.20 0.18
CA LEU A 19 11.22 13.13 -1.10
C LEU A 19 12.22 13.12 -2.28
N TRP A 20 11.80 12.59 -3.42
CA TRP A 20 12.61 12.62 -4.65
C TRP A 20 12.56 14.02 -5.28
N ASN A 21 13.74 14.57 -5.58
CA ASN A 21 13.85 15.84 -6.30
C ASN A 21 13.40 15.62 -7.75
N LEU A 22 12.45 16.42 -8.22
CA LEU A 22 12.03 16.41 -9.62
C LEU A 22 13.14 17.00 -10.48
N GLU A 23 13.66 16.24 -11.45
CA GLU A 23 14.69 16.72 -12.38
C GLU A 23 14.09 17.32 -13.65
N GLY A 24 12.86 16.96 -14.00
CA GLY A 24 12.20 17.50 -15.18
C GLY A 24 10.73 17.13 -15.31
N PHE A 25 10.03 17.91 -16.14
CA PHE A 25 8.62 17.75 -16.48
C PHE A 25 8.49 17.75 -18.01
N MET A 26 7.93 16.67 -18.59
CA MET A 26 7.57 16.63 -20.01
C MET A 26 6.07 16.34 -20.17
N ARG A 27 5.40 17.17 -20.99
CA ARG A 27 3.99 17.01 -21.34
C ARG A 27 3.87 16.67 -22.83
N ILE A 28 3.34 15.48 -23.14
CA ILE A 28 3.07 15.02 -24.51
C ILE A 28 1.59 14.71 -24.63
N VAL A 29 0.84 15.61 -25.29
CA VAL A 29 -0.52 15.39 -25.86
C VAL A 29 -1.58 14.73 -24.93
N ASN A 30 -1.44 14.87 -23.60
CA ASN A 30 -2.27 14.35 -22.47
C ASN A 30 -1.57 13.33 -21.54
N LEU A 31 -0.30 13.01 -21.80
CA LEU A 31 0.56 12.24 -20.91
C LEU A 31 1.52 13.18 -20.18
N CYS A 32 1.52 13.15 -18.85
CA CYS A 32 2.52 13.81 -18.02
C CYS A 32 3.57 12.79 -17.60
N ILE A 33 4.83 13.02 -17.97
CA ILE A 33 5.98 12.21 -17.56
C ILE A 33 6.75 13.02 -16.51
N LEU A 34 6.81 12.50 -15.29
CA LEU A 34 7.65 13.03 -14.22
C LEU A 34 9.01 12.34 -14.29
N LEU A 35 10.07 13.11 -14.46
CA LEU A 35 11.45 12.61 -14.44
C LEU A 35 12.01 12.82 -13.04
N TRP A 36 12.17 11.72 -12.30
CA TRP A 36 12.90 11.68 -11.04
C TRP A 36 14.34 11.22 -11.28
N SER A 37 15.25 11.65 -10.40
CA SER A 37 16.60 11.11 -10.31
C SER A 37 16.55 9.63 -9.91
N PHE A 38 16.40 8.73 -10.89
CA PHE A 38 16.28 7.30 -10.61
C PHE A 38 17.66 6.69 -10.37
N VAL A 39 17.94 6.30 -9.13
CA VAL A 39 19.08 5.42 -8.83
C VAL A 39 18.53 4.02 -8.51
N GLN A 40 18.92 3.03 -9.31
CA GLN A 40 18.52 1.63 -9.13
C GLN A 40 19.27 1.03 -7.93
N ALA A 41 18.84 1.38 -6.72
CA ALA A 41 19.46 0.95 -5.45
C ALA A 41 18.85 -0.33 -4.84
N GLY A 42 17.84 -0.93 -5.50
CA GLY A 42 17.08 -2.05 -4.93
C GLY A 42 16.11 -1.58 -3.83
N SER A 43 15.34 -2.51 -3.26
CA SER A 43 14.46 -2.19 -2.13
C SER A 43 15.22 -2.26 -0.81
N PHE A 44 14.76 -1.55 0.22
CA PHE A 44 15.35 -1.67 1.56
C PHE A 44 15.28 -3.11 2.10
N PHE A 45 14.27 -3.89 1.68
CA PHE A 45 14.17 -5.32 1.98
C PHE A 45 15.37 -6.13 1.45
N ASP A 46 15.90 -5.77 0.28
CA ASP A 46 17.09 -6.44 -0.29
C ASP A 46 18.31 -6.25 0.62
N ARG A 47 18.41 -5.08 1.25
CA ARG A 47 19.49 -4.76 2.19
C ARG A 47 19.37 -5.50 3.52
N ILE A 48 18.14 -5.68 4.03
CA ILE A 48 17.88 -6.53 5.21
C ILE A 48 18.32 -7.97 4.92
N ILE A 49 17.86 -8.49 3.78
CA ILE A 49 18.11 -9.87 3.36
C ILE A 49 19.62 -10.16 3.20
N ALA A 50 20.38 -9.19 2.67
CA ALA A 50 21.80 -9.34 2.39
C ALA A 50 22.68 -9.47 3.65
N LYS A 51 22.24 -8.96 4.81
CA LYS A 51 23.02 -9.01 6.07
C LYS A 51 23.09 -10.38 6.72
N GLY A 52 22.24 -11.33 6.33
CA GLY A 52 22.22 -12.71 6.85
C GLY A 52 21.63 -12.87 8.27
N HIS A 53 21.66 -11.83 9.09
CA HIS A 53 20.95 -11.74 10.37
C HIS A 53 19.94 -10.58 10.35
N TYR A 54 18.82 -10.72 11.07
CA TYR A 54 17.81 -9.69 11.20
C TYR A 54 17.24 -9.70 12.61
N SER A 55 17.17 -8.54 13.27
CA SER A 55 16.70 -8.39 14.64
C SER A 55 15.57 -7.36 14.77
N GLU A 56 14.90 -7.31 15.93
CA GLU A 56 13.96 -6.21 16.22
C GLU A 56 14.64 -4.84 16.13
N ARG A 57 15.95 -4.76 16.46
CA ARG A 57 16.75 -3.55 16.30
C ARG A 57 16.90 -3.12 14.85
N ASP A 58 17.11 -4.07 13.93
CA ASP A 58 17.13 -3.76 12.51
C ASP A 58 15.75 -3.32 12.00
N ALA A 59 14.68 -4.00 12.45
CA ALA A 59 13.30 -3.62 12.14
C ALA A 59 12.97 -2.20 12.65
N ALA A 60 13.33 -1.87 13.89
CA ALA A 60 13.08 -0.57 14.51
C ALA A 60 13.77 0.58 13.77
N LYS A 61 15.03 0.39 13.35
CA LYS A 61 15.77 1.40 12.56
C LYS A 61 15.05 1.73 11.25
N ILE A 62 14.73 0.69 10.48
CA ILE A 62 14.09 0.84 9.17
C ILE A 62 12.68 1.41 9.33
N PHE A 63 11.95 0.94 10.33
CA PHE A 63 10.62 1.44 10.59
C PHE A 63 10.63 2.90 11.06
N GLY A 64 11.63 3.31 11.83
CA GLY A 64 11.84 4.71 12.19
C GLY A 64 12.02 5.60 10.95
N GLU A 65 12.77 5.16 9.94
CA GLU A 65 12.90 5.89 8.66
C GLU A 65 11.56 5.98 7.92
N ILE A 66 10.80 4.88 7.83
CA ILE A 66 9.45 4.86 7.23
C ILE A 66 8.54 5.87 7.92
N VAL A 67 8.49 5.86 9.26
CA VAL A 67 7.61 6.75 10.02
C VAL A 67 8.08 8.21 9.92
N ASN A 68 9.38 8.48 9.84
CA ASN A 68 9.90 9.82 9.57
C ASN A 68 9.39 10.34 8.22
N VAL A 69 9.33 9.49 7.19
CA VAL A 69 8.75 9.85 5.89
C VAL A 69 7.27 10.20 6.03
N VAL A 70 6.49 9.35 6.70
CA VAL A 70 5.06 9.60 6.92
C VAL A 70 4.83 10.87 7.73
N HIS A 71 5.63 11.09 8.77
CA HIS A 71 5.59 12.28 9.60
C HIS A 71 5.85 13.54 8.77
N ALA A 72 6.89 13.53 7.94
CA ALA A 72 7.20 14.65 7.06
C ALA A 72 6.05 14.93 6.07
N CYS A 73 5.48 13.90 5.45
CA CYS A 73 4.30 14.05 4.57
C CYS A 73 3.14 14.73 5.32
N HIS A 74 2.78 14.21 6.50
CA HIS A 74 1.67 14.75 7.30
C HIS A 74 1.94 16.18 7.77
N PHE A 75 3.18 16.49 8.15
CA PHE A 75 3.61 17.84 8.55
C PHE A 75 3.51 18.83 7.39
N MET A 76 3.83 18.40 6.16
CA MET A 76 3.65 19.18 4.93
C MET A 76 2.20 19.20 4.43
N GLY A 77 1.25 18.64 5.17
CA GLY A 77 -0.15 18.60 4.78
C GLY A 77 -0.42 17.65 3.61
N VAL A 78 0.32 16.57 3.47
CA VAL A 78 0.17 15.55 2.41
C VAL A 78 -0.21 14.21 3.04
N MET A 79 -1.22 13.56 2.48
CA MET A 79 -1.62 12.19 2.79
C MET A 79 -1.23 11.28 1.61
N HIS A 80 -0.51 10.19 1.89
CA HIS A 80 0.04 9.35 0.83
C HIS A 80 -1.02 8.44 0.20
N ARG A 81 -1.84 7.76 1.02
CA ARG A 81 -2.96 6.87 0.63
C ARG A 81 -2.59 5.54 -0.05
N ASP A 82 -1.30 5.21 -0.19
CA ASP A 82 -0.84 3.92 -0.75
C ASP A 82 0.53 3.53 -0.20
N LEU A 83 0.68 3.58 1.12
CA LEU A 83 1.93 3.16 1.75
C LEU A 83 2.05 1.64 1.72
N LYS A 84 3.14 1.18 1.11
CA LYS A 84 3.52 -0.23 1.02
C LYS A 84 5.04 -0.33 0.85
N PRO A 85 5.67 -1.48 1.18
CA PRO A 85 7.09 -1.71 1.01
C PRO A 85 7.67 -1.27 -0.34
N GLU A 86 6.94 -1.50 -1.43
CA GLU A 86 7.40 -1.18 -2.78
C GLU A 86 7.50 0.32 -3.05
N ASN A 87 6.79 1.13 -2.26
CA ASN A 87 6.77 2.58 -2.39
C ASN A 87 7.85 3.26 -1.51
N PHE A 88 8.76 2.48 -0.92
CA PHE A 88 9.94 3.00 -0.23
C PHE A 88 11.23 2.53 -0.90
N LEU A 89 12.03 3.50 -1.36
CA LEU A 89 13.27 3.26 -2.10
C LEU A 89 14.45 3.92 -1.39
N LEU A 90 15.64 3.33 -1.52
CA LEU A 90 16.88 3.94 -1.04
C LEU A 90 17.39 4.97 -2.05
N SER A 91 17.93 6.09 -1.56
CA SER A 91 18.48 7.17 -2.39
C SER A 91 19.71 6.75 -3.20
N SER A 92 20.50 5.79 -2.69
CA SER A 92 21.69 5.25 -3.34
C SER A 92 21.99 3.83 -2.83
N LYS A 93 23.05 3.20 -3.35
CA LYS A 93 23.54 1.89 -2.88
C LYS A 93 24.45 2.00 -1.65
N ASP A 94 24.74 3.22 -1.20
CA ASP A 94 25.69 3.46 -0.12
C ASP A 94 25.10 3.03 1.24
N GLU A 95 25.98 2.72 2.19
CA GLU A 95 25.50 2.29 3.51
C GLU A 95 24.70 3.37 4.25
N GLY A 96 24.92 4.65 3.94
CA GLY A 96 24.19 5.80 4.50
C GLY A 96 23.00 6.29 3.67
N ALA A 97 22.55 5.53 2.65
CA ALA A 97 21.47 5.97 1.78
C ALA A 97 20.17 6.23 2.56
N SER A 98 19.52 7.36 2.29
CA SER A 98 18.25 7.71 2.93
C SER A 98 17.07 6.99 2.30
N LEU A 99 16.09 6.62 3.11
CA LEU A 99 14.82 6.07 2.62
C LEU A 99 13.92 7.20 2.11
N LYS A 100 13.32 6.98 0.93
CA LYS A 100 12.42 7.92 0.28
C LYS A 100 11.12 7.26 -0.13
N ALA A 101 9.99 7.94 0.08
CA ALA A 101 8.72 7.51 -0.49
C ALA A 101 8.64 7.82 -1.99
N THR A 102 7.94 6.97 -2.73
CA THR A 102 7.62 7.14 -4.14
C THR A 102 6.13 6.86 -4.38
N ASP A 103 5.68 7.10 -5.61
CA ASP A 103 4.31 6.84 -6.07
C ASP A 103 3.23 7.62 -5.31
N PHE A 104 3.31 8.95 -5.45
CA PHE A 104 2.29 9.88 -4.97
C PHE A 104 1.06 9.97 -5.88
N GLY A 105 0.87 9.00 -6.80
CA GLY A 105 -0.23 9.01 -7.77
C GLY A 105 -1.62 9.02 -7.14
N LEU A 106 -1.74 8.43 -5.94
CA LEU A 106 -2.96 8.44 -5.13
C LEU A 106 -2.94 9.49 -4.02
N SER A 107 -1.91 10.30 -3.85
CA SER A 107 -1.81 11.22 -2.71
C SER A 107 -2.73 12.44 -2.83
N VAL A 108 -3.05 13.06 -1.70
CA VAL A 108 -3.88 14.29 -1.61
C VAL A 108 -3.28 15.27 -0.61
N PHE A 109 -3.58 16.56 -0.78
CA PHE A 109 -3.36 17.54 0.28
C PHE A 109 -4.43 17.36 1.35
N ILE A 110 -4.00 17.38 2.60
CA ILE A 110 -4.84 17.35 3.79
C ILE A 110 -5.53 18.70 3.87
N GLU A 111 -6.86 18.68 3.74
CA GLU A 111 -7.70 19.86 3.91
C GLU A 111 -8.41 19.74 5.26
N GLU A 112 -8.29 20.77 6.10
CA GLU A 112 -8.90 20.76 7.43
C GLU A 112 -10.42 20.60 7.34
N GLY A 113 -10.98 19.65 8.09
CA GLY A 113 -12.42 19.33 8.07
C GLY A 113 -12.90 18.52 6.87
N LYS A 114 -12.04 18.19 5.90
CA LYS A 114 -12.43 17.37 4.74
C LYS A 114 -12.42 15.88 5.08
N VAL A 115 -13.52 15.21 4.74
CA VAL A 115 -13.64 13.75 4.81
C VAL A 115 -13.54 13.18 3.41
N TYR A 116 -12.58 12.26 3.22
CA TYR A 116 -12.36 11.60 1.93
C TYR A 116 -13.20 10.33 1.84
N ARG A 117 -13.67 10.01 0.62
CA ARG A 117 -14.64 8.94 0.35
C ARG A 117 -14.20 7.93 -0.71
N ASP A 118 -13.06 8.16 -1.36
CA ASP A 118 -12.51 7.25 -2.36
C ASP A 118 -12.03 5.95 -1.71
N ILE A 119 -12.24 4.81 -2.36
CA ILE A 119 -11.58 3.56 -1.95
C ILE A 119 -10.23 3.53 -2.67
N VAL A 120 -9.15 3.61 -1.90
CA VAL A 120 -7.77 3.72 -2.39
C VAL A 120 -6.82 2.87 -1.55
N GLY A 121 -5.63 2.64 -2.10
CA GLY A 121 -4.59 1.85 -1.44
C GLY A 121 -4.63 0.38 -1.83
N SER A 122 -3.50 -0.29 -1.60
CA SER A 122 -3.34 -1.71 -1.90
C SER A 122 -4.03 -2.60 -0.84
N ALA A 123 -4.70 -3.67 -1.25
CA ALA A 123 -5.64 -4.45 -0.42
C ALA A 123 -5.14 -4.83 0.99
N TYR A 124 -3.89 -5.27 1.14
CA TYR A 124 -3.34 -5.67 2.45
C TYR A 124 -3.08 -4.50 3.40
N TYR A 125 -2.92 -3.28 2.89
CA TYR A 125 -2.47 -2.11 3.64
C TYR A 125 -3.57 -1.09 3.88
N VAL A 126 -4.76 -1.30 3.31
CA VAL A 126 -5.89 -0.38 3.41
C VAL A 126 -6.45 -0.35 4.83
N ALA A 127 -6.76 0.85 5.32
CA ALA A 127 -7.35 1.05 6.64
C ALA A 127 -8.86 0.76 6.61
N PRO A 128 -9.46 0.28 7.72
CA PRO A 128 -10.86 -0.13 7.74
C PRO A 128 -11.81 1.05 7.48
N GLU A 129 -11.43 2.28 7.84
CA GLU A 129 -12.22 3.49 7.56
C GLU A 129 -12.18 3.96 6.09
N VAL A 130 -11.19 3.52 5.29
CA VAL A 130 -11.18 3.73 3.83
C VAL A 130 -12.29 2.89 3.18
N LEU A 131 -12.46 1.64 3.64
CA LEU A 131 -13.57 0.77 3.20
C LEU A 131 -14.94 1.34 3.59
N ARG A 132 -15.00 2.09 4.70
CA ARG A 132 -16.18 2.84 5.14
C ARG A 132 -16.32 4.22 4.48
N ARG A 133 -15.40 4.60 3.58
CA ARG A 133 -15.41 5.86 2.84
C ARG A 133 -15.49 7.10 3.72
N SER A 134 -14.84 7.07 4.88
CA SER A 134 -14.81 8.19 5.81
C SER A 134 -13.50 8.20 6.58
N TYR A 135 -12.50 8.88 6.03
CA TYR A 135 -11.15 8.81 6.57
C TYR A 135 -10.38 10.14 6.47
N GLY A 136 -9.33 10.23 7.29
CA GLY A 136 -8.34 11.30 7.32
C GLY A 136 -6.91 10.75 7.16
N LYS A 137 -5.91 11.50 7.62
CA LYS A 137 -4.48 11.15 7.46
C LYS A 137 -4.06 9.91 8.26
N GLU A 138 -4.88 9.49 9.20
CA GLU A 138 -4.66 8.36 10.10
C GLU A 138 -4.54 7.03 9.36
N ILE A 139 -5.02 6.97 8.11
CA ILE A 139 -4.91 5.77 7.25
C ILE A 139 -3.46 5.42 6.93
N ASP A 140 -2.58 6.42 6.80
CA ASP A 140 -1.17 6.20 6.52
C ASP A 140 -0.47 5.54 7.74
N ILE A 141 -0.93 5.83 8.95
CA ILE A 141 -0.44 5.17 10.17
C ILE A 141 -0.86 3.70 10.19
N TRP A 142 -2.09 3.39 9.78
CA TRP A 142 -2.53 2.00 9.66
C TRP A 142 -1.67 1.23 8.67
N SER A 143 -1.49 1.77 7.46
CA SER A 143 -0.64 1.15 6.44
C SER A 143 0.79 0.96 6.92
N ALA A 144 1.37 1.93 7.64
CA ALA A 144 2.66 1.78 8.29
C ALA A 144 2.65 0.68 9.37
N GLY A 145 1.58 0.56 10.15
CA GLY A 145 1.41 -0.51 11.15
C GLY A 145 1.38 -1.91 10.51
N VAL A 146 0.74 -2.05 9.35
CA VAL A 146 0.77 -3.29 8.55
C VAL A 146 2.20 -3.60 8.10
N ILE A 147 2.96 -2.58 7.64
CA ILE A 147 4.37 -2.76 7.27
C ILE A 147 5.19 -3.24 8.47
N LEU A 148 5.01 -2.65 9.66
CA LEU A 148 5.70 -3.08 10.88
C LEU A 148 5.38 -4.53 11.24
N TYR A 149 4.11 -4.92 11.17
CA TYR A 149 3.69 -6.29 11.42
C TYR A 149 4.40 -7.28 10.48
N ILE A 150 4.47 -6.94 9.19
CA ILE A 150 5.18 -7.76 8.18
C ILE A 150 6.69 -7.78 8.44
N LEU A 151 7.29 -6.68 8.86
CA LEU A 151 8.72 -6.65 9.23
C LEU A 151 9.02 -7.60 10.40
N LEU A 152 8.11 -7.73 11.37
CA LEU A 152 8.33 -8.56 12.56
C LEU A 152 7.97 -10.04 12.36
N SER A 153 6.98 -10.34 11.51
CA SER A 153 6.42 -11.70 11.36
C SER A 153 6.64 -12.33 9.98
N GLY A 154 6.87 -11.50 8.95
CA GLY A 154 7.03 -11.91 7.56
C GLY A 154 5.73 -12.21 6.83
N VAL A 155 4.56 -12.04 7.47
CA VAL A 155 3.23 -12.25 6.88
C VAL A 155 2.34 -11.04 7.16
N PRO A 156 1.31 -10.76 6.35
CA PRO A 156 0.37 -9.68 6.64
C PRO A 156 -0.51 -10.02 7.86
N PRO A 157 -0.96 -9.02 8.63
CA PRO A 157 -1.86 -9.23 9.78
C PRO A 157 -3.25 -9.71 9.38
N PHE A 158 -3.70 -9.34 8.18
CA PHE A 158 -5.00 -9.72 7.62
C PHE A 158 -4.77 -10.47 6.32
N TRP A 159 -5.30 -11.68 6.22
CA TRP A 159 -5.12 -12.56 5.07
C TRP A 159 -6.40 -13.34 4.77
N ALA A 160 -6.68 -13.52 3.47
CA ALA A 160 -7.68 -14.44 2.97
C ALA A 160 -7.34 -14.84 1.52
N GLU A 161 -8.10 -15.77 0.95
CA GLU A 161 -7.89 -16.27 -0.43
C GLU A 161 -8.24 -15.25 -1.52
N ASN A 162 -9.07 -14.25 -1.20
CA ASN A 162 -9.49 -13.21 -2.13
C ASN A 162 -9.60 -11.84 -1.42
N GLU A 163 -9.70 -10.78 -2.20
CA GLU A 163 -9.72 -9.40 -1.72
C GLU A 163 -10.90 -9.12 -0.77
N ARG A 164 -12.08 -9.63 -1.10
CA ARG A 164 -13.26 -9.50 -0.23
C ARG A 164 -13.04 -10.13 1.15
N GLY A 165 -12.39 -11.29 1.19
CA GLY A 165 -12.00 -11.95 2.44
C GLY A 165 -11.00 -11.10 3.25
N ILE A 166 -10.02 -10.49 2.58
CA ILE A 166 -9.04 -9.60 3.21
C ILE A 166 -9.76 -8.38 3.82
N PHE A 167 -10.68 -7.77 3.08
CA PHE A 167 -11.48 -6.64 3.58
C PHE A 167 -12.34 -7.01 4.77
N ASN A 168 -12.95 -8.21 4.76
CA ASN A 168 -13.70 -8.71 5.91
C ASN A 168 -12.79 -8.88 7.13
N ALA A 169 -11.59 -9.46 6.96
CA ALA A 169 -10.61 -9.60 8.04
C ALA A 169 -10.15 -8.24 8.60
N ILE A 170 -9.91 -7.26 7.73
CA ILE A 170 -9.58 -5.88 8.13
C ILE A 170 -10.70 -5.25 8.96
N LEU A 171 -11.96 -5.45 8.55
CA LEU A 171 -13.13 -4.91 9.25
C LEU A 171 -13.40 -5.61 10.59
N GLN A 172 -13.05 -6.88 10.72
CA GLN A 172 -13.08 -7.62 11.99
C GLN A 172 -11.99 -7.12 12.94
N GLY A 173 -10.77 -6.92 12.44
CA GLY A 173 -9.66 -6.33 13.20
C GLY A 173 -8.95 -7.28 14.17
N ASP A 174 -9.16 -8.58 14.02
CA ASP A 174 -8.45 -9.59 14.81
C ASP A 174 -7.00 -9.69 14.32
N ILE A 175 -6.05 -9.47 15.23
CA ILE A 175 -4.62 -9.49 14.93
C ILE A 175 -3.97 -10.61 15.73
N ASP A 176 -3.29 -11.52 15.03
CA ASP A 176 -2.56 -12.63 15.65
C ASP A 176 -1.24 -12.14 16.27
N PHE A 177 -1.09 -12.36 17.58
CA PHE A 177 0.16 -12.15 18.33
C PHE A 177 0.61 -13.41 19.08
N GLU A 178 0.06 -14.57 18.70
CA GLU A 178 0.24 -15.86 19.35
C GLU A 178 1.04 -16.83 18.47
N SER A 179 0.80 -16.83 17.15
CA SER A 179 1.57 -17.67 16.23
C SER A 179 3.03 -17.24 16.11
N GLN A 180 3.92 -18.20 15.83
CA GLN A 180 5.33 -17.89 15.60
C GLN A 180 5.51 -16.87 14.45
N PRO A 181 6.36 -15.84 14.61
CA PRO A 181 7.36 -15.68 15.67
C PRO A 181 6.90 -14.87 16.89
N TRP A 182 5.63 -14.45 16.98
CA TRP A 182 5.18 -13.48 17.96
C TRP A 182 5.49 -13.82 19.43
N PRO A 183 5.48 -15.07 19.90
CA PRO A 183 5.88 -15.39 21.26
C PRO A 183 7.30 -14.92 21.64
N SER A 184 8.22 -14.81 20.68
CA SER A 184 9.60 -14.34 20.92
C SER A 184 9.77 -12.82 20.79
N ILE A 185 8.86 -12.14 20.08
CA ILE A 185 8.87 -10.69 19.87
C ILE A 185 8.50 -9.93 21.16
N THR A 186 9.21 -8.84 21.44
CA THR A 186 9.00 -8.06 22.67
C THR A 186 7.58 -7.49 22.81
N ASN A 187 7.11 -7.38 24.05
CA ASN A 187 5.83 -6.73 24.35
C ASN A 187 5.80 -5.26 23.90
N SER A 188 6.94 -4.57 23.91
CA SER A 188 7.04 -3.18 23.43
C SER A 188 6.78 -3.08 21.92
N ALA A 189 7.31 -4.01 21.12
CA ALA A 189 7.00 -4.07 19.69
C ALA A 189 5.51 -4.35 19.45
N LYS A 190 4.95 -5.34 20.16
CA LYS A 190 3.52 -5.68 20.07
C LYS A 190 2.62 -4.51 20.48
N ASP A 191 2.98 -3.76 21.52
CA ASP A 191 2.24 -2.57 21.95
C ASP A 191 2.20 -1.52 20.83
N LEU A 192 3.33 -1.24 20.19
CA LEU A 192 3.37 -0.31 19.07
C LEU A 192 2.46 -0.76 17.92
N VAL A 193 2.57 -2.03 17.50
CA VAL A 193 1.72 -2.58 16.43
C VAL A 193 0.23 -2.43 16.77
N ARG A 194 -0.19 -2.76 18.00
CA ARG A 194 -1.59 -2.61 18.43
C ARG A 194 -2.08 -1.15 18.36
N ARG A 195 -1.26 -0.20 18.79
CA ARG A 195 -1.60 1.22 18.75
C ARG A 195 -1.72 1.77 17.33
N MET A 196 -0.89 1.27 16.40
CA MET A 196 -0.95 1.64 14.98
C MET A 196 -2.12 0.98 14.26
N LEU A 197 -2.46 -0.26 14.60
CA LEU A 197 -3.58 -1.01 14.05
C LEU A 197 -4.86 -0.89 14.89
N THR A 198 -5.01 0.21 15.62
CA THR A 198 -6.25 0.53 16.33
C THR A 198 -7.35 0.87 15.32
N GLN A 199 -8.48 0.17 15.40
CA GLN A 199 -9.59 0.34 14.44
C GLN A 199 -10.21 1.74 14.46
N ASP A 200 -10.35 2.34 15.63
CA ASP A 200 -10.86 3.71 15.76
C ASP A 200 -9.75 4.71 15.40
N PRO A 201 -9.86 5.43 14.26
CA PRO A 201 -8.81 6.35 13.81
C PRO A 201 -8.54 7.47 14.83
N ASN A 202 -9.53 7.87 15.63
CA ASN A 202 -9.34 8.93 16.63
C ASN A 202 -8.51 8.48 17.85
N LYS A 203 -8.42 7.16 18.08
CA LYS A 203 -7.60 6.56 19.14
C LYS A 203 -6.28 6.03 18.61
N ARG A 204 -6.14 5.94 17.29
CA ARG A 204 -4.92 5.47 16.64
C ARG A 204 -3.80 6.47 16.89
N ILE A 205 -2.63 5.94 17.21
CA ILE A 205 -1.43 6.74 17.48
C ILE A 205 -1.05 7.58 16.25
N THR A 206 -0.51 8.78 16.46
CA THR A 206 -0.01 9.64 15.37
C THR A 206 1.44 9.31 14.99
N SER A 207 1.90 9.74 13.81
CA SER A 207 3.30 9.54 13.39
C SER A 207 4.32 10.11 14.38
N ALA A 208 4.05 11.29 14.95
CA ALA A 208 4.88 11.89 15.99
C ALA A 208 4.96 11.02 17.25
N GLN A 209 3.83 10.48 17.70
CA GLN A 209 3.79 9.60 18.86
C GLN A 209 4.44 8.23 18.59
N VAL A 210 4.41 7.74 17.34
CA VAL A 210 5.15 6.53 16.94
C VAL A 210 6.66 6.75 17.06
N LEU A 211 7.17 7.89 16.58
CA LEU A 211 8.60 8.24 16.69
C LEU A 211 9.07 8.36 18.15
N GLU A 212 8.16 8.78 19.04
CA GLU A 212 8.41 8.88 20.48
C GLU A 212 8.18 7.56 21.24
N HIS A 213 7.70 6.51 20.57
CA HIS A 213 7.40 5.24 21.23
C HIS A 213 8.69 4.57 21.74
N PRO A 214 8.69 3.97 22.95
CA PRO A 214 9.90 3.36 23.54
C PRO A 214 10.58 2.34 22.62
N TRP A 215 9.81 1.49 21.94
CA TRP A 215 10.37 0.52 20.99
C TRP A 215 11.20 1.16 19.86
N ILE A 216 10.82 2.37 19.40
CA ILE A 216 11.56 3.12 18.39
C ILE A 216 12.76 3.83 19.00
N LYS A 217 12.57 4.54 20.12
CA LYS A 217 13.63 5.31 20.78
C LYS A 217 14.76 4.44 21.34
N ASP A 218 14.41 3.31 21.94
CA ASP A 218 15.39 2.37 22.52
C ASP A 218 16.03 1.48 21.44
N GLY A 219 15.56 1.59 20.19
CA GLY A 219 16.12 0.93 19.02
C GLY A 219 15.86 -0.57 18.97
N GLY A 220 14.74 -1.05 19.50
CA GLY A 220 14.37 -2.46 19.52
C GLY A 220 15.32 -3.36 20.32
N ALA A 221 14.85 -4.57 20.66
CA ALA A 221 15.74 -5.56 21.26
C ALA A 221 16.76 -6.08 20.22
N ASP A 222 18.01 -6.30 20.61
CA ASP A 222 19.01 -6.95 19.74
C ASP A 222 18.82 -8.48 19.67
N ARG A 223 17.56 -8.91 19.67
CA ARG A 223 17.17 -10.31 19.61
C ARG A 223 16.97 -10.69 18.15
N PRO A 224 17.58 -11.79 17.67
CA PRO A 224 17.34 -12.27 16.33
C PRO A 224 15.86 -12.56 16.12
N ILE A 225 15.32 -12.03 15.03
CA ILE A 225 14.06 -12.48 14.47
C ILE A 225 14.35 -13.77 13.70
N ASP A 226 13.46 -14.76 13.84
CA ASP A 226 13.61 -16.07 13.21
C ASP A 226 13.93 -15.93 11.70
N SER A 227 14.93 -16.68 11.21
CA SER A 227 15.33 -16.66 9.80
C SER A 227 14.18 -17.06 8.86
N ALA A 228 13.18 -17.80 9.36
CA ALA A 228 11.94 -18.09 8.67
C ALA A 228 11.16 -16.81 8.31
N VAL A 229 11.28 -15.73 9.08
CA VAL A 229 10.65 -14.43 8.77
C VAL A 229 11.24 -13.84 7.49
N LEU A 230 12.57 -13.87 7.33
CA LEU A 230 13.22 -13.42 6.10
C LEU A 230 12.78 -14.25 4.89
N SER A 231 12.60 -15.57 5.07
CA SER A 231 12.07 -16.45 4.02
C SER A 231 10.63 -16.08 3.64
N ARG A 232 9.75 -15.88 4.63
CA ARG A 232 8.35 -15.47 4.41
C ARG A 232 8.25 -14.10 3.74
N MET A 233 9.06 -13.12 4.15
CA MET A 233 9.13 -11.79 3.51
C MET A 233 9.54 -11.90 2.03
N LYS A 234 10.53 -12.75 1.71
CA LYS A 234 10.94 -13.02 0.33
C LYS A 234 9.81 -13.62 -0.49
N GLN A 235 9.13 -14.64 0.05
CA GLN A 235 8.01 -15.31 -0.61
C GLN A 235 6.84 -14.35 -0.87
N PHE A 236 6.44 -13.58 0.15
CA PHE A 236 5.37 -12.58 0.02
C PHE A 236 5.66 -11.56 -1.08
N ARG A 237 6.90 -11.05 -1.12
CA ARG A 237 7.32 -10.11 -2.17
C ARG A 237 7.36 -10.75 -3.55
N ALA A 238 7.88 -11.97 -3.67
CA ALA A 238 7.94 -12.69 -4.93
C ALA A 238 6.54 -12.95 -5.49
N MET A 239 5.59 -13.35 -4.64
CA MET A 239 4.20 -13.58 -4.99
C MET A 239 3.52 -12.29 -5.47
N ASN A 240 3.71 -11.17 -4.77
CA ASN A 240 3.19 -9.87 -5.19
C ASN A 240 3.78 -9.41 -6.54
N LYS A 241 5.07 -9.66 -6.78
CA LYS A 241 5.70 -9.35 -8.07
C LYS A 241 5.17 -10.25 -9.19
N LEU A 242 4.99 -11.54 -8.95
CA LEU A 242 4.44 -12.49 -9.91
C LEU A 242 3.01 -12.12 -10.28
N MET A 243 2.18 -11.78 -9.30
CA MET A 243 0.80 -11.36 -9.52
C MET A 243 0.72 -10.10 -10.38
N LYS A 244 1.58 -9.10 -10.12
CA LYS A 244 1.69 -7.89 -10.96
C LYS A 244 2.15 -8.20 -12.39
N LEU A 245 3.12 -9.10 -12.55
CA LEU A 245 3.58 -9.52 -13.89
C LEU A 245 2.50 -10.29 -14.65
N ALA A 246 1.77 -11.18 -13.99
CA ALA A 246 0.67 -11.92 -14.60
C ALA A 246 -0.43 -10.98 -15.11
N LEU A 247 -0.86 -10.02 -14.27
CA LEU A 247 -1.83 -8.99 -14.66
C LEU A 247 -1.34 -8.15 -15.85
N LYS A 248 -0.05 -7.79 -15.85
CA LYS A 248 0.56 -7.03 -16.95
C LYS A 248 0.61 -7.84 -18.25
N VAL A 249 1.00 -9.11 -18.18
CA VAL A 249 1.02 -10.05 -19.32
C VAL A 249 -0.39 -10.24 -19.88
N ILE A 250 -1.40 -10.38 -19.02
CA ILE A 250 -2.80 -10.45 -19.46
C ILE A 250 -3.21 -9.15 -20.16
N ALA A 251 -2.86 -7.99 -19.59
CA ALA A 251 -3.18 -6.69 -20.19
C ALA A 251 -2.44 -6.42 -21.52
N GLU A 252 -1.20 -6.90 -21.67
CA GLU A 252 -0.35 -6.68 -22.85
C GLU A 252 -0.54 -7.72 -23.97
N ASN A 253 -1.03 -8.92 -23.66
CA ASN A 253 -1.29 -9.97 -24.66
C ASN A 253 -2.74 -10.01 -25.15
N LEU A 254 -3.61 -9.11 -24.67
CA LEU A 254 -4.90 -8.87 -25.31
C LEU A 254 -4.64 -8.10 -26.61
N SER A 255 -5.02 -8.66 -27.76
CA SER A 255 -4.91 -7.99 -29.06
C SER A 255 -5.72 -6.69 -29.09
N GLU A 256 -5.38 -5.73 -29.95
CA GLU A 256 -6.19 -4.50 -30.11
C GLU A 256 -7.65 -4.81 -30.48
N GLU A 257 -7.87 -5.92 -31.19
CA GLU A 257 -9.20 -6.42 -31.55
C GLU A 257 -9.94 -6.99 -30.34
N GLU A 258 -9.26 -7.70 -29.44
CA GLU A 258 -9.83 -8.16 -28.16
C GLU A 258 -10.05 -7.01 -27.20
N ILE A 259 -9.15 -6.01 -27.11
CA ILE A 259 -9.34 -4.80 -26.30
C ILE A 259 -10.52 -3.98 -26.84
N LYS A 260 -10.64 -3.85 -28.16
CA LYS A 260 -11.79 -3.20 -28.80
C LYS A 260 -13.07 -4.00 -28.60
N GLY A 261 -12.98 -5.33 -28.64
CA GLY A 261 -14.06 -6.26 -28.30
C GLY A 261 -14.51 -6.12 -26.85
N LEU A 262 -13.59 -6.13 -25.89
CA LEU A 262 -13.84 -5.92 -24.46
C LEU A 262 -14.40 -4.53 -24.18
N LYS A 263 -13.88 -3.47 -24.82
CA LYS A 263 -14.45 -2.12 -24.71
C LYS A 263 -15.85 -2.03 -25.31
N ALA A 264 -16.11 -2.69 -26.43
CA ALA A 264 -17.42 -2.73 -27.06
C ALA A 264 -18.42 -3.55 -26.22
N MET A 265 -17.98 -4.67 -25.65
CA MET A 265 -18.77 -5.47 -24.70
C MET A 265 -19.07 -4.67 -23.45
N PHE A 266 -18.08 -4.00 -22.86
CA PHE A 266 -18.25 -3.15 -21.69
C PHE A 266 -19.24 -2.02 -21.96
N THR A 267 -19.08 -1.29 -23.08
CA THR A 267 -19.99 -0.19 -23.46
C THR A 267 -21.42 -0.66 -23.77
N ASN A 268 -21.59 -1.90 -24.26
CA ASN A 268 -22.90 -2.48 -24.51
C ASN A 268 -23.59 -3.00 -23.23
N MET A 269 -22.81 -3.30 -22.19
CA MET A 269 -23.30 -3.75 -20.89
C MET A 269 -23.57 -2.59 -19.93
N ASP A 270 -22.72 -1.56 -19.93
CA ASP A 270 -22.84 -0.31 -19.18
C ASP A 270 -23.94 0.58 -19.80
N THR A 271 -25.20 0.22 -19.53
CA THR A 271 -26.38 0.85 -20.14
C THR A 271 -26.64 2.25 -19.60
N ASP A 272 -26.21 2.54 -18.38
CA ASP A 272 -26.34 3.85 -17.75
C ASP A 272 -25.12 4.78 -18.01
N LYS A 273 -24.07 4.26 -18.64
CA LYS A 273 -22.80 4.96 -18.96
C LYS A 273 -22.11 5.49 -17.71
N SER A 274 -22.27 4.82 -16.57
CA SER A 274 -21.64 5.16 -15.30
C SER A 274 -20.14 4.89 -15.30
N GLY A 275 -19.63 4.09 -16.25
CA GLY A 275 -18.25 3.61 -16.27
C GLY A 275 -18.02 2.42 -15.34
N THR A 276 -19.09 1.82 -14.82
CA THR A 276 -19.08 0.62 -13.97
C THR A 276 -20.22 -0.31 -14.37
N ILE A 277 -20.00 -1.63 -14.40
CA ILE A 277 -21.07 -2.57 -14.75
C ILE A 277 -21.70 -3.12 -13.48
N THR A 278 -23.00 -2.89 -13.30
CA THR A 278 -23.77 -3.44 -12.18
C THR A 278 -24.14 -4.91 -12.41
N TYR A 279 -24.57 -5.60 -11.34
CA TYR A 279 -25.06 -6.99 -11.43
C TYR A 279 -26.15 -7.18 -12.48
N GLU A 280 -27.14 -6.28 -12.50
CA GLU A 280 -28.26 -6.37 -13.42
C GLU A 280 -27.85 -6.08 -14.87
N GLU A 281 -26.89 -5.18 -15.07
CA GLU A 281 -26.29 -4.88 -16.38
C GLU A 281 -25.45 -6.03 -16.92
N LEU A 282 -24.64 -6.67 -16.06
CA LEU A 282 -23.86 -7.85 -16.45
C LEU A 282 -24.77 -9.02 -16.80
N LYS A 283 -25.79 -9.29 -15.97
CA LYS A 283 -26.78 -10.35 -16.19
C LYS A 283 -27.55 -10.14 -17.49
N THR A 284 -28.04 -8.92 -17.73
CA THR A 284 -28.78 -8.56 -18.95
C THR A 284 -27.87 -8.59 -20.19
N GLY A 285 -26.63 -8.11 -20.05
CA GLY A 285 -25.62 -8.10 -21.09
C GLY A 285 -25.22 -9.50 -21.56
N LEU A 286 -24.97 -10.42 -20.63
CA LEU A 286 -24.60 -11.80 -20.92
C LEU A 286 -25.75 -12.60 -21.55
N ALA A 287 -26.99 -12.36 -21.12
CA ALA A 287 -28.17 -12.98 -21.71
C ALA A 287 -28.38 -12.56 -23.18
N ARG A 288 -28.12 -11.29 -23.53
CA ARG A 288 -28.19 -10.78 -24.91
C ARG A 288 -27.13 -11.36 -25.84
N LEU A 289 -26.01 -11.80 -25.29
CA LEU A 289 -24.90 -12.44 -26.00
C LEU A 289 -25.07 -13.97 -26.14
N GLY A 290 -26.22 -14.51 -25.73
CA GLY A 290 -26.58 -15.92 -25.91
C GLY A 290 -25.98 -16.86 -24.85
N SER A 291 -25.39 -16.34 -23.78
CA SER A 291 -24.86 -17.14 -22.69
C SER A 291 -25.96 -17.59 -21.72
N LYS A 292 -25.94 -18.87 -21.30
CA LYS A 292 -26.88 -19.46 -20.34
C LYS A 292 -26.23 -19.65 -18.96
N LEU A 293 -25.45 -18.67 -18.50
CA LEU A 293 -24.87 -18.71 -17.17
C LEU A 293 -25.97 -18.60 -16.11
N SER A 294 -25.89 -19.46 -15.10
CA SER A 294 -26.78 -19.43 -13.94
C SER A 294 -26.50 -18.21 -13.09
N GLU A 295 -27.48 -17.84 -12.27
CA GLU A 295 -27.41 -16.67 -11.41
C GLU A 295 -26.22 -16.71 -10.43
N ALA A 296 -25.87 -17.91 -9.96
CA ALA A 296 -24.71 -18.14 -9.11
C ALA A 296 -23.38 -17.93 -9.85
N GLU A 297 -23.29 -18.33 -11.12
CA GLU A 297 -22.07 -18.17 -11.93
C GLU A 297 -21.81 -16.70 -12.29
N VAL A 298 -22.86 -15.93 -12.60
CA VAL A 298 -22.75 -14.48 -12.85
C VAL A 298 -22.30 -13.75 -11.59
N LYS A 299 -22.81 -14.15 -10.42
CA LYS A 299 -22.43 -13.56 -9.14
C LYS A 299 -20.99 -13.88 -8.77
N ASN A 300 -20.55 -15.12 -8.99
CA ASN A 300 -19.16 -15.53 -8.76
C ASN A 300 -18.18 -14.80 -9.69
N LEU A 301 -18.58 -14.53 -10.94
CA LEU A 301 -17.78 -13.76 -11.90
C LEU A 301 -17.60 -12.30 -11.45
N MET A 302 -18.64 -11.66 -10.90
CA MET A 302 -18.49 -10.30 -10.34
C MET A 302 -17.70 -10.25 -9.05
N GLU A 303 -17.66 -11.33 -8.29
CA GLU A 303 -16.87 -11.41 -7.06
C GLU A 303 -15.38 -11.69 -7.33
N ALA A 304 -15.02 -12.00 -8.58
CA ALA A 304 -13.67 -12.34 -9.02
C ALA A 304 -12.93 -11.22 -9.78
N ILE A 305 -13.58 -10.07 -10.03
CA ILE A 305 -13.06 -8.89 -10.74
C ILE A 305 -13.13 -7.70 -9.80
#